data_AF-A0A2A8LN72-F1
#
_entry.id   AF-A0A2A8LN72-F1
#
_cell.length_a   1.000
_cell.length_b   1.000
_cell.length_c   1.000
_cell.angle_alpha   90.00
_cell.angle_beta   90.00
_cell.angle_gamma   90.00
#
_symmetry.space_group_name_H-M   'P 1'
#
loop_
_entity.id
_entity.type
_entity.pdbx_description
1 polymer ?
#
loop_
_entity_poly.entity_id
_entity_poly.type
_entity_poly.pdbx_seq_one_letter_code
_entity_poly.pdbx_strand_id
1 'polypeptide(L)'
;MSKKVLIFCDPGIDDTIALLLAFFIDEIEIVGIVADYGNVPKEMAVQNAHFLKQKSKNRDIKIFGGSECPLNGSPPAFFTDVHGKEGLGPIIPNEKLQNGEMENFFEVIPLIEQYKDELVIVSLGRLTSLAILFILCKNLMQQIQSYYVMGGSFLHPGNVTPISEANFYGDPIAANIVLQSASNMYIYPLNVTQYSIVTPDMAEYIEVKGKAPLVKPLFDHYYYGYYKGTLPHLKGSPFHDTIPILALFDNSMFTYHQSPIVVMTESYAQGASIGEFRSLVQPKPFIDLPSHQIAIDFDYNRFFKHFMSLMTGEKF
;
A
#
# COMPACT_ATOMS: atom_id res chain seq x y z
N MET A 1 23.57 -1.23 -3.01
CA MET A 1 23.18 -0.02 -2.25
C MET A 1 21.74 -0.20 -1.83
N SER A 2 21.34 0.36 -0.68
CA SER A 2 19.94 0.35 -0.23
C SER A 2 19.06 1.16 -1.19
N LYS A 3 17.82 0.72 -1.42
CA LYS A 3 16.81 1.47 -2.19
C LYS A 3 16.27 2.58 -1.29
N LYS A 4 16.25 3.83 -1.76
CA LYS A 4 15.63 4.95 -1.06
C LYS A 4 14.13 4.89 -1.29
N VAL A 5 13.35 4.70 -0.23
CA VAL A 5 11.90 4.47 -0.34
C VAL A 5 11.10 5.54 0.38
N LEU A 6 10.17 6.16 -0.33
CA LEU A 6 9.12 7.01 0.23
C LEU A 6 7.80 6.25 0.18
N ILE A 7 7.18 6.06 1.34
CA ILE A 7 5.94 5.28 1.47
C ILE A 7 4.75 6.24 1.61
N PHE A 8 3.69 6.02 0.83
CA PHE A 8 2.38 6.63 1.00
C PHE A 8 1.44 5.55 1.53
N CYS A 9 0.83 5.76 2.68
CA CYS A 9 0.00 4.76 3.35
C CYS A 9 -1.06 5.41 4.21
N ASP A 10 -1.99 4.63 4.75
CA ASP A 10 -3.03 5.11 5.67
C ASP A 10 -3.12 4.20 6.89
N PRO A 11 -2.08 4.16 7.75
CA PRO A 11 -1.76 3.03 8.61
C PRO A 11 -2.94 2.37 9.33
N GLY A 12 -3.47 1.34 8.67
CA GLY A 12 -4.30 0.29 9.23
C GLY A 12 -3.46 -0.93 9.60
N ILE A 13 -4.12 -2.02 9.95
CA ILE A 13 -3.46 -3.30 10.29
C ILE A 13 -2.48 -3.77 9.19
N ASP A 14 -2.88 -3.87 7.93
CA ASP A 14 -2.02 -4.34 6.83
C ASP A 14 -0.90 -3.38 6.48
N ASP A 15 -1.16 -2.07 6.38
CA ASP A 15 -0.11 -1.05 6.22
C ASP A 15 0.93 -1.17 7.33
N THR A 16 0.47 -1.37 8.57
CA THR A 16 1.33 -1.50 9.74
C THR A 16 2.27 -2.70 9.60
N ILE A 17 1.74 -3.84 9.16
CA ILE A 17 2.55 -5.02 8.93
C ILE A 17 3.54 -4.77 7.77
N ALA A 18 3.12 -4.09 6.71
CA ALA A 18 3.99 -3.74 5.59
C ALA A 18 5.14 -2.81 6.02
N LEU A 19 4.87 -1.81 6.85
CA LEU A 19 5.88 -0.92 7.43
C LEU A 19 6.86 -1.68 8.34
N LEU A 20 6.35 -2.56 9.22
CA LEU A 20 7.20 -3.41 10.06
C LEU A 20 8.10 -4.32 9.21
N LEU A 21 7.54 -4.95 8.17
CA LEU A 21 8.30 -5.77 7.24
C LEU A 21 9.41 -4.97 6.56
N ALA A 22 9.09 -3.76 6.07
CA ALA A 22 10.05 -2.87 5.43
C ALA A 22 11.18 -2.44 6.38
N PHE A 23 10.91 -2.25 7.68
CA PHE A 23 11.95 -1.96 8.68
C PHE A 23 12.94 -3.12 8.91
N PHE A 24 12.60 -4.33 8.49
CA PHE A 24 13.45 -5.51 8.63
C PHE A 24 14.25 -5.87 7.38
N ILE A 25 14.07 -5.15 6.28
CA ILE A 25 14.81 -5.36 5.03
C ILE A 25 15.96 -4.36 4.95
N ASP A 26 17.19 -4.82 5.14
CA ASP A 26 18.37 -3.95 5.17
C ASP A 26 18.64 -3.28 3.79
N GLU A 27 18.16 -3.87 2.70
CA GLU A 27 18.21 -3.31 1.35
C GLU A 27 17.19 -2.18 1.10
N ILE A 28 16.29 -1.91 2.05
CA ILE A 28 15.29 -0.84 1.96
C ILE A 28 15.59 0.22 3.00
N GLU A 29 15.77 1.46 2.54
CA GLU A 29 15.93 2.62 3.41
C GLU A 29 14.73 3.53 3.26
N ILE A 30 13.82 3.47 4.22
CA ILE A 30 12.68 4.37 4.28
C ILE A 30 13.19 5.76 4.63
N VAL A 31 13.05 6.70 3.70
CA VAL A 31 13.48 8.09 3.87
C VAL A 31 12.34 8.98 4.37
N GLY A 32 11.10 8.57 4.12
CA GLY A 32 9.91 9.24 4.63
C GLY A 32 8.65 8.41 4.48
N ILE A 33 7.61 8.83 5.20
CA ILE A 33 6.26 8.28 5.15
C ILE A 33 5.29 9.45 4.98
N VAL A 34 4.40 9.35 3.98
CA VAL A 34 3.24 10.22 3.82
C VAL A 34 2.02 9.45 4.30
N ALA A 35 1.37 9.93 5.34
CA ALA A 35 0.17 9.33 5.91
C ALA A 35 -1.08 10.04 5.39
N ASP A 36 -1.90 9.31 4.63
CA ASP A 36 -3.16 9.75 4.04
C ASP A 36 -4.38 9.28 4.86
N TYR A 37 -5.55 9.82 4.52
CA TYR A 37 -6.82 9.23 4.91
C TYR A 37 -7.04 7.87 4.23
N GLY A 38 -7.82 7.00 4.86
CA GLY A 38 -8.25 5.75 4.24
C GLY A 38 -8.91 4.80 5.21
N ASN A 39 -8.15 3.86 5.75
CA ASN A 39 -8.55 2.90 6.77
C ASN A 39 -8.99 3.65 8.04
N VAL A 40 -8.32 4.76 8.32
CA VAL A 40 -8.61 5.71 9.41
C VAL A 40 -8.53 7.16 8.92
N PRO A 41 -9.02 8.15 9.70
CA PRO A 41 -8.78 9.57 9.42
C PRO A 41 -7.28 9.89 9.37
N LYS A 42 -6.90 10.87 8.55
CA LYS A 42 -5.50 11.26 8.35
C LYS A 42 -4.77 11.52 9.68
N GLU A 43 -5.38 12.27 10.60
CA GLU A 43 -4.74 12.60 11.88
C GLU A 43 -4.35 11.34 12.67
N MET A 44 -5.15 10.28 12.56
CA MET A 44 -4.90 9.00 13.19
C MET A 44 -3.86 8.18 12.41
N ALA A 45 -3.96 8.15 11.07
CA ALA A 45 -2.97 7.53 10.19
C ALA A 45 -1.55 8.04 10.48
N VAL A 46 -1.43 9.35 10.70
CA VAL A 46 -0.20 10.02 11.05
C VAL A 46 0.30 9.61 12.44
N GLN A 47 -0.58 9.62 13.44
CA GLN A 47 -0.24 9.17 14.80
C GLN A 47 0.27 7.73 14.78
N ASN A 48 -0.37 6.87 13.99
CA ASN A 48 0.05 5.50 13.77
C ASN A 48 1.43 5.44 13.10
N ALA A 49 1.69 6.24 12.07
CA ALA A 49 3.01 6.32 11.42
C ALA A 49 4.13 6.73 12.41
N HIS A 50 3.88 7.71 13.28
CA HIS A 50 4.81 8.10 14.33
C HIS A 50 5.03 6.99 15.37
N PHE A 51 3.97 6.33 15.82
CA PHE A 51 4.06 5.19 16.72
C PHE A 51 4.93 4.07 16.12
N LEU A 52 4.74 3.76 14.84
CA LEU A 52 5.48 2.72 14.13
C LEU A 52 6.92 3.12 13.84
N LYS A 53 7.19 4.39 13.55
CA LYS A 53 8.56 4.93 13.45
C LYS A 53 9.36 4.62 14.72
N GLN A 54 8.73 4.58 15.89
CA GLN A 54 9.42 4.20 17.13
C GLN A 54 9.87 2.73 17.20
N LYS A 55 9.45 1.90 16.24
CA LYS A 55 9.87 0.49 16.11
C LYS A 55 11.00 0.31 15.09
N SER A 56 11.23 1.30 14.23
CA SER A 56 12.34 1.29 13.29
C SER A 56 13.68 1.52 13.99
N LYS A 57 14.74 0.94 13.43
CA LYS A 57 16.13 1.27 13.78
C LYS A 57 16.49 2.68 13.31
N ASN A 58 15.90 3.14 12.19
CA ASN A 58 16.09 4.47 11.67
C ASN A 58 15.09 5.45 12.31
N ARG A 59 15.59 6.38 13.13
CA ARG A 59 14.77 7.41 13.78
C ARG A 59 14.69 8.71 12.98
N ASP A 60 15.37 8.80 11.85
CA ASP A 60 15.39 9.99 10.99
C ASP A 60 14.30 9.95 9.91
N ILE A 61 13.48 8.90 9.86
CA ILE A 61 12.33 8.80 8.95
C ILE A 61 11.43 10.02 9.13
N LYS A 62 11.24 10.81 8.07
CA LYS A 62 10.33 11.96 8.12
C LYS A 62 8.89 11.48 7.95
N ILE A 63 7.97 12.03 8.72
CA ILE A 63 6.53 11.74 8.60
C ILE A 63 5.86 13.01 8.08
N PHE A 64 5.03 12.86 7.05
CA PHE A 64 4.30 13.92 6.39
C PHE A 64 2.82 13.57 6.34
N GLY A 65 1.98 14.58 6.48
CA GLY A 65 0.54 14.45 6.45
C GLY A 65 0.09 14.69 5.05
N GLY A 66 -0.61 13.71 4.50
CA GLY A 66 -1.18 13.79 3.18
C GLY A 66 -2.54 14.49 3.18
N SER A 67 -3.41 14.01 2.31
CA SER A 67 -4.77 14.45 2.15
C SER A 67 -5.66 13.93 3.28
N GLU A 68 -6.72 14.68 3.58
CA GLU A 68 -7.78 14.30 4.51
C GLU A 68 -9.01 13.70 3.80
N CYS A 69 -9.12 13.92 2.48
CA CYS A 69 -10.26 13.49 1.67
C CYS A 69 -9.88 13.29 0.19
N PRO A 70 -10.74 12.65 -0.62
CA PRO A 70 -10.51 12.47 -2.05
C PRO A 70 -10.49 13.79 -2.82
N LEU A 71 -9.90 13.81 -4.01
CA LEU A 71 -9.81 15.00 -4.86
C LEU A 71 -11.17 15.63 -5.23
N ASN A 72 -12.26 14.86 -5.22
CA ASN A 72 -13.60 15.39 -5.46
C ASN A 72 -14.25 16.03 -4.21
N GLY A 73 -13.56 16.03 -3.06
CA GLY A 73 -14.03 16.60 -1.81
C GLY A 73 -15.16 15.82 -1.12
N SER A 74 -15.46 14.60 -1.58
CA SER A 74 -16.49 13.77 -0.94
C SER A 74 -16.06 13.36 0.47
N PRO A 75 -17.01 13.12 1.40
CA PRO A 75 -16.67 12.60 2.71
C PRO A 75 -15.93 11.25 2.59
N PRO A 76 -14.77 11.08 3.24
CA PRO A 76 -14.06 9.81 3.23
C PRO A 76 -14.83 8.74 4.01
N ALA A 77 -14.72 7.49 3.57
CA ALA A 77 -15.16 6.32 4.33
C ALA A 77 -13.97 5.72 5.08
N PHE A 78 -14.19 5.31 6.33
CA PHE A 78 -13.19 4.67 7.19
C PHE A 78 -13.60 3.23 7.50
N PHE A 79 -12.62 2.36 7.73
CA PHE A 79 -12.81 0.90 7.80
C PHE A 79 -12.48 0.34 9.18
N THR A 80 -13.00 0.99 10.23
CA THR A 80 -12.73 0.62 11.63
C THR A 80 -13.22 -0.78 12.03
N ASP A 81 -14.16 -1.36 11.28
CA ASP A 81 -14.60 -2.76 11.50
C ASP A 81 -13.52 -3.76 11.12
N VAL A 82 -12.63 -3.39 10.18
CA VAL A 82 -11.51 -4.21 9.71
C VAL A 82 -10.24 -3.90 10.50
N HIS A 83 -9.96 -2.61 10.73
CA HIS A 83 -8.69 -2.16 11.32
C HIS A 83 -8.78 -1.77 12.81
N GLY A 84 -9.95 -1.84 13.41
CA GLY A 84 -10.19 -1.36 14.78
C GLY A 84 -10.38 0.15 14.86
N LYS A 85 -10.79 0.63 16.03
CA LYS A 85 -11.17 2.04 16.25
C LYS A 85 -10.01 3.01 16.03
N GLU A 86 -8.80 2.59 16.39
CA GLU A 86 -7.57 3.38 16.24
C GLU A 86 -6.75 2.97 14.99
N GLY A 87 -7.27 2.08 14.13
CA GLY A 87 -6.55 1.53 12.97
C GLY A 87 -5.51 0.45 13.27
N LEU A 88 -5.18 0.23 14.54
CA LEU A 88 -4.17 -0.75 15.00
C LEU A 88 -4.79 -1.92 15.78
N GLY A 89 -5.99 -2.35 15.38
CA GLY A 89 -6.74 -3.39 16.06
C GLY A 89 -6.98 -3.03 17.54
N PRO A 90 -6.54 -3.86 18.51
CA PRO A 90 -6.68 -3.58 19.93
C PRO A 90 -5.60 -2.63 20.50
N ILE A 91 -4.59 -2.27 19.70
CA ILE A 91 -3.45 -1.46 20.17
C ILE A 91 -3.88 0.00 20.24
N ILE A 92 -3.56 0.65 21.36
CA ILE A 92 -3.76 2.08 21.58
C ILE A 92 -2.37 2.73 21.64
N PRO A 93 -2.02 3.61 20.70
CA PRO A 93 -0.78 4.38 20.76
C PRO A 93 -0.71 5.20 22.07
N ASN A 94 0.40 5.07 22.80
CA ASN A 94 0.54 5.68 24.14
C ASN A 94 0.67 7.22 24.11
N GLU A 95 1.03 7.79 22.96
CA GLU A 95 1.33 9.22 22.82
C GLU A 95 0.40 9.84 21.79
N LYS A 96 -0.47 10.74 22.24
CA LYS A 96 -1.13 11.68 21.33
C LYS A 96 -0.13 12.78 21.00
N LEU A 97 0.23 12.87 19.73
CA LEU A 97 1.08 13.96 19.24
C LEU A 97 0.44 15.29 19.62
N GLN A 98 1.24 16.24 20.13
CA GLN A 98 0.72 17.55 20.49
C GLN A 98 0.31 18.28 19.21
N ASN A 99 -0.88 18.88 19.20
CA ASN A 99 -1.38 19.66 18.06
C ASN A 99 -0.35 20.73 17.67
N GLY A 100 0.14 20.65 16.44
CA GLY A 100 1.10 21.60 15.85
C GLY A 100 2.48 21.05 15.52
N GLU A 101 2.83 19.82 15.95
CA GLU A 101 4.09 19.16 15.57
C GLU A 101 4.01 18.40 14.23
N MET A 102 2.93 18.59 13.47
CA MET A 102 2.61 17.77 12.30
C MET A 102 2.39 18.59 11.04
N GLU A 103 3.28 18.33 10.09
CA GLU A 103 2.92 17.94 8.72
C GLU A 103 2.52 19.00 7.72
N ASN A 104 3.54 19.71 7.26
CA ASN A 104 3.49 20.39 5.99
C ASN A 104 3.74 19.37 4.86
N PHE A 105 2.68 18.98 4.14
CA PHE A 105 2.79 18.11 2.97
C PHE A 105 3.86 18.58 1.97
N PHE A 106 4.03 19.90 1.80
CA PHE A 106 5.02 20.46 0.88
C PHE A 106 6.48 20.13 1.25
N GLU A 107 6.78 19.76 2.50
CA GLU A 107 8.12 19.35 2.92
C GLU A 107 8.55 17.99 2.34
N VAL A 108 7.61 17.23 1.77
CA VAL A 108 7.94 16.03 0.99
C VAL A 108 8.70 16.40 -0.30
N ILE A 109 8.46 17.59 -0.87
CA ILE A 109 9.04 18.00 -2.16
C ILE A 109 10.57 18.10 -2.06
N PRO A 110 11.19 18.81 -1.09
CA PRO A 110 12.64 18.79 -0.91
C PRO A 110 13.24 17.40 -0.72
N LEU A 111 12.52 16.49 -0.04
CA LEU A 111 12.95 15.10 0.12
C LEU A 111 12.95 14.37 -1.23
N ILE A 112 11.92 14.58 -2.05
CA ILE A 112 11.85 14.02 -3.40
C ILE A 112 12.97 14.60 -4.28
N GLU A 113 13.21 15.92 -4.22
CA GLU A 113 14.31 16.59 -4.94
C GLU A 113 15.70 16.12 -4.51
N GLN A 114 15.86 15.67 -3.26
CA GLN A 114 17.12 15.15 -2.75
C GLN A 114 17.49 13.81 -3.41
N TYR A 115 16.51 12.94 -3.67
CA TYR A 115 16.75 11.57 -4.15
C TYR A 115 16.41 11.33 -5.63
N LYS A 116 15.44 12.05 -6.21
CA LYS A 116 15.07 12.03 -7.64
C LYS A 116 15.06 10.62 -8.26
N ASP A 117 16.01 10.33 -9.14
CA ASP A 117 16.14 9.10 -9.93
C ASP A 117 16.65 7.90 -9.13
N GLU A 118 17.03 8.11 -7.87
CA GLU A 118 17.29 7.04 -6.91
C GLU A 118 16.08 6.74 -6.02
N LEU A 119 15.02 7.56 -6.07
CA LEU A 119 13.85 7.39 -5.22
C LEU A 119 12.88 6.37 -5.81
N VAL A 120 12.43 5.45 -4.96
CA VAL A 120 11.29 4.57 -5.21
C VAL A 120 10.12 5.02 -4.36
N ILE A 121 8.95 5.15 -4.98
CA ILE A 121 7.71 5.47 -4.27
C ILE A 121 6.86 4.21 -4.15
N VAL A 122 6.47 3.88 -2.91
CA VAL A 122 5.52 2.80 -2.62
C VAL A 122 4.23 3.44 -2.13
N SER A 123 3.09 3.10 -2.74
CA SER A 123 1.78 3.56 -2.32
C SER A 123 0.92 2.36 -1.92
N LEU A 124 0.50 2.34 -0.66
CA LEU A 124 -0.29 1.31 -0.01
C LEU A 124 -1.73 1.76 0.23
N GLY A 125 -1.98 3.06 0.06
CA GLY A 125 -3.27 3.69 0.30
C GLY A 125 -3.89 4.34 -0.93
N ARG A 126 -4.81 5.27 -0.64
CA ARG A 126 -5.50 6.05 -1.67
C ARG A 126 -4.46 6.95 -2.36
N LEU A 127 -4.58 7.12 -3.67
CA LEU A 127 -3.55 7.78 -4.47
C LEU A 127 -3.59 9.31 -4.43
N THR A 128 -4.38 9.90 -3.51
CA THR A 128 -4.73 11.32 -3.51
C THR A 128 -3.51 12.24 -3.36
N SER A 129 -2.69 12.05 -2.32
CA SER A 129 -1.49 12.86 -2.14
C SER A 129 -0.49 12.68 -3.26
N LEU A 130 -0.34 11.44 -3.76
CA LEU A 130 0.53 11.19 -4.91
C LEU A 130 0.04 11.90 -6.17
N ALA A 131 -1.28 11.92 -6.42
CA ALA A 131 -1.88 12.67 -7.52
C ALA A 131 -1.64 14.19 -7.37
N ILE A 132 -1.76 14.72 -6.16
CA ILE A 132 -1.45 16.13 -5.86
C ILE A 132 0.01 16.46 -6.24
N LEU A 133 0.97 15.58 -5.93
CA LEU A 133 2.37 15.78 -6.35
C LEU A 133 2.54 15.75 -7.87
N PHE A 134 1.82 14.88 -8.59
CA PHE A 134 1.83 14.90 -10.05
C PHE A 134 1.21 16.18 -10.63
N ILE A 135 0.17 16.73 -10.01
CA ILE A 135 -0.45 17.99 -10.43
C ILE A 135 0.50 19.17 -10.21
N LEU A 136 1.11 19.25 -9.02
CA LEU A 136 1.92 20.41 -8.61
C LEU A 136 3.36 20.35 -9.13
N CYS A 137 3.94 19.15 -9.22
CA CYS A 137 5.37 18.95 -9.43
C CYS A 137 5.66 17.90 -10.52
N LYS A 138 4.86 17.87 -11.59
CA LYS A 138 4.93 16.88 -12.68
C LYS A 138 6.36 16.55 -13.14
N ASN A 139 7.17 17.56 -13.44
CA ASN A 139 8.53 17.37 -13.95
C ASN A 139 9.48 16.70 -12.95
N LEU A 140 9.28 16.95 -11.65
CA LEU A 140 10.03 16.28 -10.59
C LEU A 140 9.58 14.83 -10.45
N MET A 141 8.27 14.59 -10.44
CA MET A 141 7.72 13.23 -10.35
C MET A 141 8.13 12.37 -11.54
N GLN A 142 8.28 12.93 -12.74
CA GLN A 142 8.78 12.18 -13.89
C GLN A 142 10.24 11.68 -13.75
N GLN A 143 11.00 12.19 -12.77
CA GLN A 143 12.38 11.75 -12.52
C GLN A 143 12.47 10.56 -11.57
N ILE A 144 11.37 10.17 -10.92
CA ILE A 144 11.36 9.10 -9.91
C ILE A 144 11.66 7.76 -10.57
N GLN A 145 12.48 6.94 -9.89
CA GLN A 145 12.98 5.69 -10.43
C GLN A 145 11.83 4.73 -10.81
N SER A 146 10.89 4.54 -9.88
CA SER A 146 9.78 3.61 -10.06
C SER A 146 8.69 3.81 -9.00
N TYR A 147 7.50 3.31 -9.31
CA TYR A 147 6.32 3.36 -8.46
C TYR A 147 5.79 1.96 -8.20
N TYR A 148 5.47 1.63 -6.95
CA TYR A 148 4.89 0.36 -6.56
C TYR A 148 3.58 0.65 -5.84
N VAL A 149 2.46 0.24 -6.42
CA VAL A 149 1.12 0.64 -5.97
C VAL A 149 0.29 -0.59 -5.61
N MET A 150 -0.17 -0.70 -4.38
CA MET A 150 -1.23 -1.63 -4.01
C MET A 150 -2.57 -1.02 -4.40
N GLY A 151 -3.29 -1.69 -5.30
CA GLY A 151 -4.62 -1.25 -5.66
C GLY A 151 -5.13 -1.82 -6.98
N GLY A 152 -6.44 -1.67 -7.18
CA GLY A 152 -7.15 -2.18 -8.33
C GLY A 152 -7.48 -3.68 -8.24
N SER A 153 -8.33 -4.11 -9.16
CA SER A 153 -8.72 -5.51 -9.36
C SER A 153 -8.93 -5.78 -10.84
N PHE A 154 -8.19 -6.72 -11.41
CA PHE A 154 -8.27 -7.04 -12.82
C PHE A 154 -8.76 -8.48 -13.02
N LEU A 155 -9.85 -8.63 -13.77
CA LEU A 155 -10.48 -9.94 -14.04
C LEU A 155 -10.81 -10.73 -12.76
N HIS A 156 -11.07 -10.00 -11.66
CA HIS A 156 -11.26 -10.54 -10.32
C HIS A 156 -12.28 -9.69 -9.55
N PRO A 157 -13.06 -10.27 -8.61
CA PRO A 157 -13.98 -9.51 -7.77
C PRO A 157 -13.29 -8.38 -7.00
N GLY A 158 -14.00 -7.27 -6.81
CA GLY A 158 -13.60 -6.20 -5.89
C GLY A 158 -13.86 -6.55 -4.42
N ASN A 159 -13.36 -5.71 -3.51
CA ASN A 159 -13.58 -5.83 -2.06
C ASN A 159 -14.50 -4.72 -1.49
N VAL A 160 -14.76 -3.65 -2.25
CA VAL A 160 -15.73 -2.60 -1.86
C VAL A 160 -17.01 -2.69 -2.67
N THR A 161 -16.88 -2.84 -3.98
CA THR A 161 -17.99 -3.16 -4.88
C THR A 161 -17.69 -4.50 -5.55
N PRO A 162 -18.64 -5.11 -6.30
CA PRO A 162 -18.37 -6.33 -7.03
C PRO A 162 -17.15 -6.26 -7.97
N ILE A 163 -16.73 -5.06 -8.40
CA ILE A 163 -15.66 -4.85 -9.39
C ILE A 163 -14.58 -3.85 -8.98
N SER A 164 -14.66 -3.26 -7.78
CA SER A 164 -13.75 -2.19 -7.35
C SER A 164 -13.01 -2.54 -6.08
N GLU A 165 -11.71 -2.27 -6.10
CA GLU A 165 -10.81 -2.35 -4.96
C GLU A 165 -10.84 -1.03 -4.16
N ALA A 166 -10.66 -1.10 -2.84
CA ALA A 166 -10.82 0.00 -1.89
C ALA A 166 -10.01 1.27 -2.18
N ASN A 167 -8.71 1.15 -2.45
CA ASN A 167 -7.82 2.28 -2.72
C ASN A 167 -8.21 3.01 -4.01
N PHE A 168 -8.46 2.25 -5.09
CA PHE A 168 -8.88 2.84 -6.37
C PHE A 168 -10.33 3.37 -6.32
N TYR A 169 -11.20 2.74 -5.55
CA TYR A 169 -12.57 3.22 -5.29
C TYR A 169 -12.60 4.49 -4.45
N GLY A 170 -11.69 4.61 -3.48
CA GLY A 170 -11.62 5.72 -2.54
C GLY A 170 -11.26 7.05 -3.18
N ASP A 171 -10.46 7.04 -4.25
CA ASP A 171 -10.22 8.21 -5.08
C ASP A 171 -9.89 7.84 -6.55
N PRO A 172 -10.92 7.54 -7.37
CA PRO A 172 -10.71 7.10 -8.74
C PRO A 172 -10.17 8.22 -9.64
N ILE A 173 -10.36 9.49 -9.25
CA ILE A 173 -9.82 10.64 -9.98
C ILE A 173 -8.31 10.69 -9.76
N ALA A 174 -7.86 10.59 -8.50
CA ALA A 174 -6.45 10.51 -8.17
C ALA A 174 -5.77 9.30 -8.82
N ALA A 175 -6.42 8.13 -8.78
CA ALA A 175 -5.91 6.93 -9.42
C ALA A 175 -5.66 7.15 -10.92
N ASN A 176 -6.60 7.75 -11.65
CA ASN A 176 -6.39 8.10 -13.06
C ASN A 176 -5.24 9.09 -13.26
N ILE A 177 -5.14 10.14 -12.45
CA ILE A 177 -4.05 11.12 -12.58
C ILE A 177 -2.69 10.44 -12.43
N VAL A 178 -2.54 9.61 -11.39
CA VAL A 178 -1.29 8.88 -11.12
C VAL A 178 -0.98 7.90 -12.25
N LEU A 179 -1.95 7.07 -12.64
CA LEU A 179 -1.78 6.09 -13.72
C LEU A 179 -1.47 6.75 -15.06
N GLN A 180 -2.00 7.92 -15.36
CA GLN A 180 -1.73 8.60 -16.64
C GLN A 180 -0.43 9.42 -16.63
N SER A 181 0.10 9.76 -15.44
CA SER A 181 1.25 10.66 -15.30
C SER A 181 2.55 9.95 -14.99
N ALA A 182 2.49 8.85 -14.24
CA ALA A 182 3.67 8.10 -13.82
C ALA A 182 4.27 7.30 -14.98
N SER A 183 5.59 7.12 -14.92
CA SER A 183 6.32 6.18 -15.76
C SER A 183 6.96 5.11 -14.88
N ASN A 184 7.14 3.89 -15.41
CA ASN A 184 7.71 2.76 -14.68
C ASN A 184 6.98 2.40 -13.37
N MET A 185 5.70 2.06 -13.50
CA MET A 185 4.83 1.69 -12.38
C MET A 185 4.50 0.20 -12.38
N TYR A 186 4.47 -0.35 -11.17
CA TYR A 186 4.06 -1.71 -10.85
C TYR A 186 2.78 -1.66 -10.00
N ILE A 187 1.74 -2.34 -10.45
CA ILE A 187 0.45 -2.43 -9.76
C ILE A 187 0.33 -3.82 -9.13
N TYR A 188 -0.07 -3.85 -7.86
CA TYR A 188 -0.30 -5.06 -7.07
C TYR A 188 -1.79 -5.14 -6.69
N PRO A 189 -2.62 -5.70 -7.59
CA PRO A 189 -4.08 -5.71 -7.45
C PRO A 189 -4.59 -6.88 -6.60
N LEU A 190 -5.90 -6.88 -6.30
CA LEU A 190 -6.57 -7.95 -5.54
C LEU A 190 -6.40 -9.34 -6.17
N ASN A 191 -6.36 -9.46 -7.51
CA ASN A 191 -6.13 -10.74 -8.17
C ASN A 191 -4.77 -11.38 -7.84
N VAL A 192 -3.86 -10.67 -7.17
CA VAL A 192 -2.60 -11.19 -6.61
C VAL A 192 -2.65 -11.14 -5.09
N THR A 193 -2.94 -9.96 -4.52
CA THR A 193 -2.81 -9.73 -3.09
C THR A 193 -3.83 -10.50 -2.25
N GLN A 194 -4.98 -10.90 -2.82
CA GLN A 194 -5.96 -11.76 -2.12
C GLN A 194 -5.38 -13.13 -1.73
N TYR A 195 -4.27 -13.55 -2.34
CA TYR A 195 -3.64 -14.84 -2.07
C TYR A 195 -2.39 -14.73 -1.19
N SER A 196 -2.00 -13.53 -0.70
CA SER A 196 -0.87 -13.33 0.23
C SER A 196 -1.22 -13.72 1.68
N ILE A 197 -1.69 -14.97 1.84
CA ILE A 197 -2.29 -15.45 3.07
C ILE A 197 -1.25 -15.60 4.19
N VAL A 198 -1.52 -14.96 5.33
CA VAL A 198 -0.87 -15.25 6.60
C VAL A 198 -1.85 -16.03 7.47
N THR A 199 -1.39 -17.17 7.99
CA THR A 199 -2.23 -18.09 8.79
C THR A 199 -2.10 -17.80 10.29
N PRO A 200 -3.06 -18.24 11.12
CA PRO A 200 -2.93 -18.16 12.58
C PRO A 200 -1.66 -18.82 13.11
N ASP A 201 -1.23 -19.95 12.55
CA ASP A 201 -0.01 -20.64 12.95
C ASP A 201 1.25 -19.82 12.64
N MET A 202 1.25 -19.09 11.51
CA MET A 202 2.34 -18.15 11.19
C MET A 202 2.37 -16.99 12.18
N ALA A 203 1.22 -16.38 12.49
CA ALA A 203 1.12 -15.29 13.45
C ALA A 203 1.56 -15.72 14.86
N GLU A 204 1.17 -16.91 15.30
CA GLU A 204 1.60 -17.52 16.56
C GLU A 204 3.11 -17.74 16.58
N TYR A 205 3.67 -18.27 15.50
CA TYR A 205 5.10 -18.48 15.40
C TYR A 205 5.89 -17.16 15.47
N ILE A 206 5.43 -16.11 14.78
CA ILE A 206 6.04 -14.79 14.80
C ILE A 206 5.99 -14.17 16.21
N GLU A 207 4.90 -14.36 16.96
CA GLU A 207 4.81 -13.88 18.34
C GLU A 207 5.86 -14.54 19.24
N VAL A 208 6.00 -15.87 19.14
CA VAL A 208 6.89 -16.65 20.01
C VAL A 208 8.36 -16.48 19.66
N LYS A 209 8.69 -16.34 18.38
CA LYS A 209 10.08 -16.39 17.88
C LYS A 209 10.57 -15.10 17.24
N GLY A 210 9.66 -14.23 16.84
CA GLY A 210 9.99 -13.11 15.98
C GLY A 210 10.38 -11.83 16.67
N LYS A 211 10.61 -10.82 15.83
CA LYS A 211 11.06 -9.48 16.24
C LYS A 211 9.92 -8.46 16.21
N ALA A 212 8.71 -8.92 15.90
CA ALA A 212 7.53 -8.11 15.66
C ALA A 212 6.34 -8.58 16.51
N PRO A 213 6.36 -8.37 17.84
CA PRO A 213 5.28 -8.79 18.75
C PRO A 213 3.96 -8.03 18.51
N LEU A 214 3.93 -7.09 17.56
CA LEU A 214 2.70 -6.43 17.14
C LEU A 214 1.90 -7.25 16.13
N VAL A 215 2.55 -8.21 15.43
CA VAL A 215 1.90 -8.96 14.33
C VAL A 215 0.70 -9.73 14.83
N LYS A 216 0.82 -10.50 15.93
CA LYS A 216 -0.28 -11.30 16.44
C LYS A 216 -1.45 -10.43 16.98
N PRO A 217 -1.24 -9.41 17.83
CA PRO A 217 -2.32 -8.53 18.25
C PRO A 217 -3.05 -7.80 17.10
N LEU A 218 -2.32 -7.43 16.04
CA LEU A 218 -2.90 -6.81 14.84
C LEU A 218 -3.67 -7.83 14.00
N PHE A 219 -3.13 -9.04 13.84
CA PHE A 219 -3.76 -10.11 13.08
C PHE A 219 -5.02 -10.64 13.77
N ASP A 220 -4.93 -10.87 15.08
CA ASP A 220 -6.00 -11.48 15.87
C ASP A 220 -7.21 -10.54 16.01
N HIS A 221 -8.38 -11.15 16.16
CA HIS A 221 -9.69 -10.50 16.36
C HIS A 221 -10.21 -9.66 15.20
N TYR A 222 -9.55 -8.56 14.85
CA TYR A 222 -10.06 -7.61 13.85
C TYR A 222 -9.84 -8.15 12.44
N TYR A 223 -8.58 -8.28 12.03
CA TYR A 223 -8.24 -8.65 10.66
C TYR A 223 -8.63 -10.10 10.37
N TYR A 224 -8.18 -11.06 11.18
CA TYR A 224 -8.56 -12.46 11.01
C TYR A 224 -10.05 -12.72 11.26
N GLY A 225 -10.68 -12.03 12.22
CA GLY A 225 -12.12 -12.17 12.46
C GLY A 225 -12.96 -11.69 11.28
N TYR A 226 -12.58 -10.57 10.66
CA TYR A 226 -13.21 -10.06 9.45
C TYR A 226 -13.13 -11.09 8.31
N TYR A 227 -11.92 -11.52 7.92
CA TYR A 227 -11.75 -12.46 6.81
C TYR A 227 -12.36 -13.83 7.07
N LYS A 228 -12.32 -14.33 8.31
CA LYS A 228 -13.00 -15.58 8.68
C LYS A 228 -14.52 -15.47 8.55
N GLY A 229 -15.09 -14.30 8.83
CA GLY A 229 -16.52 -14.04 8.70
C GLY A 229 -16.97 -13.83 7.25
N THR A 230 -16.19 -13.10 6.45
CA THR A 230 -16.55 -12.71 5.08
C THR A 230 -16.11 -13.74 4.03
N LEU A 231 -14.95 -14.37 4.22
CA LEU A 231 -14.35 -15.35 3.33
C LEU A 231 -13.92 -16.62 4.11
N PRO A 232 -14.88 -17.40 4.64
CA PRO A 232 -14.62 -18.52 5.57
C PRO A 232 -13.81 -19.68 4.95
N HIS A 233 -13.60 -19.68 3.64
CA HIS A 233 -12.77 -20.67 2.94
C HIS A 233 -11.28 -20.33 2.99
N LEU A 234 -10.91 -19.09 3.34
CA LEU A 234 -9.51 -18.71 3.53
C LEU A 234 -9.00 -19.30 4.86
N LYS A 235 -7.79 -19.85 4.83
CA LYS A 235 -7.11 -20.43 6.02
C LYS A 235 -6.38 -19.38 6.87
N GLY A 236 -6.60 -18.10 6.58
CA GLY A 236 -5.87 -16.97 7.12
C GLY A 236 -6.37 -15.68 6.50
N SER A 237 -5.58 -14.62 6.59
CA SER A 237 -5.92 -13.31 6.02
C SER A 237 -4.88 -12.87 4.98
N PRO A 238 -5.29 -12.27 3.86
CA PRO A 238 -4.38 -11.69 2.89
C PRO A 238 -3.70 -10.45 3.48
N PHE A 239 -2.38 -10.38 3.46
CA PHE A 239 -1.65 -9.16 3.84
C PHE A 239 -1.31 -8.36 2.59
N HIS A 240 -2.27 -7.54 2.17
CA HIS A 240 -2.27 -6.85 0.88
C HIS A 240 -1.02 -5.99 0.67
N ASP A 241 -0.70 -5.15 1.65
CA ASP A 241 0.33 -4.11 1.53
C ASP A 241 1.76 -4.65 1.68
N THR A 242 1.91 -5.88 2.17
CA THR A 242 3.24 -6.53 2.23
C THR A 242 3.77 -6.88 0.84
N ILE A 243 2.88 -7.00 -0.15
CA ILE A 243 3.23 -7.46 -1.49
C ILE A 243 4.10 -6.45 -2.26
N PRO A 244 3.76 -5.16 -2.34
CA PRO A 244 4.66 -4.15 -2.91
C PRO A 244 6.04 -4.11 -2.23
N ILE A 245 6.09 -4.27 -0.91
CA ILE A 245 7.34 -4.28 -0.14
C ILE A 245 8.19 -5.50 -0.50
N LEU A 246 7.58 -6.69 -0.58
CA LEU A 246 8.29 -7.90 -0.99
C LEU A 246 8.73 -7.87 -2.45
N ALA A 247 8.00 -7.18 -3.33
CA ALA A 247 8.45 -6.97 -4.70
C ALA A 247 9.70 -6.09 -4.79
N LEU A 248 9.84 -5.09 -3.90
CA LEU A 248 11.11 -4.36 -3.78
C LEU A 248 12.25 -5.27 -3.32
N PHE A 249 11.97 -6.27 -2.49
CA PHE A 249 12.99 -7.20 -2.01
C PHE A 249 13.37 -8.25 -3.06
N ASP A 250 12.39 -8.93 -3.65
CA ASP A 250 12.55 -9.96 -4.67
C ASP A 250 11.47 -9.84 -5.75
N ASN A 251 11.70 -8.98 -6.74
CA ASN A 251 10.75 -8.79 -7.85
C ASN A 251 10.59 -10.05 -8.72
N SER A 252 11.51 -11.02 -8.63
CA SER A 252 11.47 -12.24 -9.45
C SER A 252 10.41 -13.25 -8.99
N MET A 253 9.77 -13.01 -7.83
CA MET A 253 8.66 -13.83 -7.36
C MET A 253 7.33 -13.51 -8.05
N PHE A 254 7.27 -12.51 -8.93
CA PHE A 254 6.04 -12.05 -9.58
C PHE A 254 6.04 -12.29 -11.09
N THR A 255 4.86 -12.53 -11.64
CA THR A 255 4.59 -12.48 -13.08
C THR A 255 3.75 -11.26 -13.40
N TYR A 256 4.11 -10.53 -14.46
CA TYR A 256 3.46 -9.28 -14.83
C TYR A 256 2.82 -9.33 -16.22
N HIS A 257 1.71 -8.61 -16.36
CA HIS A 257 1.10 -8.25 -17.64
C HIS A 257 1.24 -6.74 -17.85
N GLN A 258 1.74 -6.32 -19.01
CA GLN A 258 1.91 -4.91 -19.30
C GLN A 258 0.68 -4.35 -20.01
N SER A 259 0.05 -3.32 -19.44
CA SER A 259 -1.15 -2.71 -20.01
C SER A 259 -1.29 -1.23 -19.60
N PRO A 260 -1.86 -0.36 -20.46
CA PRO A 260 -2.46 0.88 -19.99
C PRO A 260 -3.63 0.57 -19.04
N ILE A 261 -3.89 1.47 -18.11
CA ILE A 261 -4.94 1.29 -17.09
C ILE A 261 -5.79 2.55 -17.02
N VAL A 262 -7.10 2.36 -17.01
CA VAL A 262 -8.08 3.42 -16.73
C VAL A 262 -8.92 2.99 -15.54
N VAL A 263 -9.29 3.96 -14.69
CA VAL A 263 -10.20 3.74 -13.56
C VAL A 263 -11.51 4.45 -13.83
N MET A 264 -12.63 3.78 -13.62
CA MET A 264 -13.94 4.40 -13.76
C MET A 264 -14.18 5.41 -12.64
N THR A 265 -14.49 6.66 -12.96
CA THR A 265 -14.67 7.74 -11.97
C THR A 265 -16.12 7.94 -11.52
N GLU A 266 -17.08 7.40 -12.27
CA GLU A 266 -18.51 7.62 -12.07
C GLU A 266 -19.29 6.32 -12.25
N SER A 267 -20.58 6.35 -11.90
CA SER A 267 -21.56 5.24 -11.99
C SER A 267 -21.40 4.12 -10.96
N TYR A 268 -22.20 3.07 -11.09
CA TYR A 268 -22.08 1.83 -10.31
C TYR A 268 -20.73 1.12 -10.50
N ALA A 269 -19.95 1.51 -11.52
CA ALA A 269 -18.62 1.00 -11.77
C ALA A 269 -17.49 1.85 -11.20
N GLN A 270 -17.78 2.89 -10.41
CA GLN A 270 -16.75 3.73 -9.78
C GLN A 270 -15.63 2.89 -9.14
N GLY A 271 -14.38 3.24 -9.39
CA GLY A 271 -13.19 2.53 -8.89
C GLY A 271 -12.80 1.28 -9.68
N ALA A 272 -13.60 0.84 -10.65
CA ALA A 272 -13.27 -0.33 -11.45
C ALA A 272 -12.02 -0.04 -12.30
N SER A 273 -10.98 -0.85 -12.12
CA SER A 273 -9.74 -0.78 -12.90
C SER A 273 -9.85 -1.60 -14.18
N ILE A 274 -9.61 -0.96 -15.32
CA ILE A 274 -9.74 -1.53 -16.65
C ILE A 274 -8.35 -1.58 -17.29
N GLY A 275 -7.90 -2.78 -17.63
CA GLY A 275 -6.70 -3.03 -18.43
C GLY A 275 -7.03 -3.83 -19.69
N GLU A 276 -6.15 -3.78 -20.69
CA GLU A 276 -6.23 -4.55 -21.92
C GLU A 276 -5.52 -5.90 -21.76
N PHE A 277 -6.29 -6.94 -21.45
CA PHE A 277 -5.80 -8.33 -21.29
C PHE A 277 -6.07 -9.20 -22.53
N ARG A 278 -6.70 -8.67 -23.58
CA ARG A 278 -7.05 -9.46 -24.76
C ARG A 278 -5.85 -9.54 -25.70
N SER A 279 -5.64 -10.71 -26.30
CA SER A 279 -4.59 -10.95 -27.29
C SER A 279 -4.96 -10.47 -28.71
N LEU A 280 -6.04 -9.70 -28.88
CA LEU A 280 -6.66 -9.44 -30.18
C LEU A 280 -7.08 -7.96 -30.41
N VAL A 281 -6.84 -7.55 -31.67
CA VAL A 281 -7.35 -6.40 -32.44
C VAL A 281 -6.63 -5.05 -32.29
N GLN A 282 -6.32 -4.46 -33.46
CA GLN A 282 -5.88 -3.09 -33.67
C GLN A 282 -7.08 -2.21 -34.12
N PRO A 283 -7.14 -0.93 -33.72
CA PRO A 283 -6.21 -0.27 -32.82
C PRO A 283 -6.42 -0.73 -31.37
N LYS A 284 -5.32 -0.91 -30.64
CA LYS A 284 -5.41 -1.15 -29.18
C LYS A 284 -6.13 0.05 -28.54
N PRO A 285 -7.08 -0.15 -27.62
CA PRO A 285 -7.63 0.98 -26.87
C PRO A 285 -6.52 1.64 -26.03
N PHE A 286 -6.71 2.91 -25.65
CA PHE A 286 -5.82 3.64 -24.75
C PHE A 286 -4.38 3.85 -25.27
N ILE A 287 -4.19 3.94 -26.60
CA ILE A 287 -2.85 4.06 -27.22
C ILE A 287 -1.98 5.22 -26.69
N ASP A 288 -2.61 6.30 -26.22
CA ASP A 288 -1.92 7.50 -25.74
C ASP A 288 -1.62 7.44 -24.23
N LEU A 289 -2.00 6.35 -23.55
CA LEU A 289 -1.76 6.18 -22.12
C LEU A 289 -0.48 5.37 -21.86
N PRO A 290 0.28 5.71 -20.81
CA PRO A 290 1.43 4.89 -20.39
C PRO A 290 0.97 3.48 -20.01
N SER A 291 1.82 2.50 -20.29
CA SER A 291 1.58 1.11 -19.90
C SER A 291 2.36 0.76 -18.64
N HIS A 292 1.68 0.08 -17.72
CA HIS A 292 2.20 -0.30 -16.41
C HIS A 292 2.32 -1.81 -16.28
N GLN A 293 3.15 -2.27 -15.36
CA GLN A 293 3.31 -3.67 -15.02
C GLN A 293 2.24 -4.06 -14.01
N ILE A 294 1.22 -4.83 -14.42
CA ILE A 294 0.18 -5.34 -13.53
C ILE A 294 0.60 -6.72 -13.05
N ALA A 295 0.78 -6.92 -11.75
CA ALA A 295 1.02 -8.25 -11.22
C ALA A 295 -0.21 -9.14 -11.48
N ILE A 296 0.03 -10.30 -12.10
CA ILE A 296 -1.02 -11.28 -12.43
C ILE A 296 -0.87 -12.58 -11.66
N ASP A 297 0.32 -12.86 -11.13
CA ASP A 297 0.60 -14.03 -10.31
C ASP A 297 1.84 -13.80 -9.44
N PHE A 298 2.02 -14.61 -8.39
CA PHE A 298 3.23 -14.64 -7.58
C PHE A 298 3.52 -16.02 -6.96
N ASP A 299 4.79 -16.28 -6.66
CA ASP A 299 5.23 -17.50 -5.97
C ASP A 299 4.94 -17.40 -4.46
N TYR A 300 3.86 -18.06 -4.02
CA TYR A 300 3.49 -18.11 -2.61
C TYR A 300 4.55 -18.75 -1.71
N ASN A 301 5.33 -19.73 -2.20
CA ASN A 301 6.38 -20.35 -1.38
C ASN A 301 7.51 -19.35 -1.11
N ARG A 302 7.85 -18.52 -2.10
CA ARG A 302 8.79 -17.41 -1.89
C ARG A 302 8.22 -16.36 -0.95
N PHE A 303 6.94 -15.99 -1.12
CA PHE A 303 6.25 -15.10 -0.16
C PHE A 303 6.38 -15.61 1.26
N PHE A 304 6.00 -16.88 1.51
CA PHE A 304 6.06 -17.50 2.83
C PHE A 304 7.48 -17.44 3.39
N LYS A 305 8.48 -17.86 2.62
CA LYS A 305 9.88 -17.87 3.07
C LYS A 305 10.39 -16.48 3.39
N HIS A 306 10.17 -15.51 2.51
CA HIS A 306 10.61 -14.13 2.72
C HIS A 306 9.91 -13.51 3.92
N PHE A 307 8.58 -13.59 3.97
CA PHE A 307 7.77 -13.04 5.05
C PHE A 307 8.16 -13.64 6.41
N MET A 308 8.18 -14.97 6.53
CA MET A 308 8.54 -15.64 7.78
C MET A 308 9.98 -15.35 8.16
N SER A 309 10.92 -15.38 7.22
CA SER A 309 12.34 -15.11 7.54
C SER A 309 12.56 -13.68 8.02
N LEU A 310 11.90 -12.70 7.41
CA LEU A 310 12.03 -11.29 7.79
C LEU A 310 11.36 -11.02 9.15
N MET A 311 10.15 -11.56 9.37
CA MET A 311 9.40 -11.35 10.63
C MET A 311 10.00 -12.09 11.83
N THR A 312 10.67 -13.21 11.59
CA THR A 312 11.28 -14.01 12.66
C THR A 312 12.78 -13.76 12.84
N GLY A 313 13.48 -13.42 11.76
CA GLY A 313 14.95 -13.45 11.70
C GLY A 313 15.55 -14.84 11.55
N GLU A 314 14.73 -15.88 11.38
CA GLU A 314 15.17 -17.25 11.08
C GLU A 314 15.18 -17.50 9.56
N LYS A 315 15.77 -18.62 9.11
CA LYS A 315 15.81 -18.98 7.69
C LYS A 315 14.80 -20.08 7.39
N PHE A 316 13.85 -19.81 6.49
CA PHE A 316 12.82 -20.74 6.01
C PHE A 316 13.09 -21.25 4.58
#